data_AF-A0A2V3JI81-F1
#
_entry.id   AF-A0A2V3JI81-F1
#
_cell.length_a   1.000
_cell.length_b   1.000
_cell.length_c   1.000
_cell.angle_alpha   90.00
_cell.angle_beta   90.00
_cell.angle_gamma   90.00
#
_symmetry.space_group_name_H-M   'P 1'
#
loop_
_entity.id
_entity.type
_entity.pdbx_description
1 polymer ?
#
loop_
_entity_poly.entity_id
_entity_poly.type
_entity_poly.pdbx_seq_one_letter_code
_entity_poly.pdbx_strand_id
1 'polypeptide(L)'
;MIILNYTLLNFAHADALSPIFENYSNYFEYTANGIFWRIVLPYCPKCGNRMNHNGYNEHCKKRLVSVKIERYLCPICKEPLEESRSFWEQLKTDFSSVLKCIYQRLRTQNVSYQRISLVMELIYHRGKDTIHNDFTNSVESIAIPLFCA
;
A
#
# COMPACT_ATOMS: atom_id res chain seq x y z
N MET A 1 -10.61 -0.55 -16.90
CA MET A 1 -11.72 -0.62 -15.96
C MET A 1 -11.41 -1.81 -15.09
N ILE A 2 -11.12 -1.65 -13.79
CA ILE A 2 -11.00 -2.83 -12.91
C ILE A 2 -12.39 -3.42 -12.76
N ILE A 3 -12.58 -4.63 -13.27
CA ILE A 3 -13.80 -5.39 -13.06
C ILE A 3 -13.63 -6.09 -11.72
N LEU A 4 -14.20 -5.50 -10.67
CA LEU A 4 -14.33 -6.17 -9.38
C LEU A 4 -15.36 -7.28 -9.53
N ASN A 5 -14.90 -8.54 -9.56
CA ASN A 5 -15.78 -9.69 -9.48
C ASN A 5 -16.25 -9.84 -8.04
N TYR A 6 -17.41 -9.25 -7.74
CA TYR A 6 -18.08 -9.41 -6.46
C TYR A 6 -18.61 -10.84 -6.34
N THR A 7 -18.13 -11.56 -5.34
CA THR A 7 -18.81 -12.75 -4.80
C THR A 7 -19.89 -12.29 -3.80
N LEU A 8 -20.80 -13.18 -3.42
CA LEU A 8 -21.83 -12.90 -2.40
C LEU A 8 -21.25 -12.38 -1.07
N LEU A 9 -20.00 -12.74 -0.73
CA LEU A 9 -19.36 -12.37 0.53
C LEU A 9 -18.77 -10.95 0.54
N ASN A 10 -18.41 -10.40 -0.62
CA ASN A 10 -17.76 -9.09 -0.75
C ASN A 10 -18.65 -8.04 -1.43
N PHE A 11 -19.83 -8.42 -1.95
CA PHE A 11 -20.82 -7.47 -2.48
C PHE A 11 -21.32 -6.47 -1.43
N ALA A 12 -21.52 -6.91 -0.17
CA ALA A 12 -21.93 -6.02 0.93
C ALA A 12 -20.88 -4.96 1.30
N HIS A 13 -19.66 -5.08 0.77
CA HIS A 13 -18.55 -4.16 0.99
C HIS A 13 -18.15 -3.43 -0.30
N ALA A 14 -18.94 -3.52 -1.37
CA ALA A 14 -18.61 -2.95 -2.67
C ALA A 14 -18.32 -1.45 -2.59
N ASP A 15 -19.12 -0.68 -1.85
CA ASP A 15 -18.94 0.77 -1.69
C ASP A 15 -17.66 1.15 -0.94
N ALA A 16 -17.16 0.25 -0.08
CA ALA A 16 -15.89 0.43 0.62
C ALA A 16 -14.69 -0.06 -0.22
N LEU A 17 -14.91 -1.05 -1.10
CA LEU A 17 -13.87 -1.63 -1.95
C LEU A 17 -13.65 -0.83 -3.24
N SER A 18 -14.69 -0.28 -3.86
CA SER A 18 -14.59 0.49 -5.12
C SER A 18 -13.58 1.64 -5.04
N PRO A 19 -13.59 2.51 -4.01
CA PRO A 19 -12.66 3.63 -3.91
C PRO A 19 -11.21 3.18 -3.72
N ILE A 20 -11.00 2.01 -3.10
CA ILE A 20 -9.66 1.40 -2.98
C ILE A 20 -9.14 1.10 -4.37
N PHE A 21 -9.97 0.49 -5.23
CA PHE A 21 -9.57 0.03 -6.56
C PHE A 21 -9.70 1.07 -7.69
N GLU A 22 -10.41 2.19 -7.46
CA GLU A 22 -10.54 3.30 -8.43
C GLU A 22 -9.21 4.01 -8.72
N ASN A 23 -8.27 4.02 -7.78
CA ASN A 23 -6.94 4.61 -7.96
C ASN A 23 -6.00 3.76 -8.82
N TYR A 24 -6.40 2.55 -9.21
CA TYR A 24 -5.55 1.67 -10.00
C TYR A 24 -5.78 1.94 -11.48
N SER A 25 -4.72 2.41 -12.13
CA SER A 25 -4.79 2.83 -13.52
C SER A 25 -4.97 1.65 -14.48
N ASN A 26 -5.76 1.84 -15.53
CA ASN A 26 -5.94 0.89 -16.64
C ASN A 26 -4.71 0.76 -17.54
N TYR A 27 -3.57 1.31 -17.12
CA TYR A 27 -2.33 1.24 -17.87
C TYR A 27 -1.64 -0.10 -17.72
N PHE A 28 -2.16 -1.05 -16.93
CA PHE A 28 -1.50 -2.32 -16.64
C PHE A 28 -2.24 -3.54 -17.21
N GLU A 29 -1.50 -4.44 -17.85
CA GLU A 29 -1.90 -5.78 -18.26
C GLU A 29 -1.65 -6.77 -17.12
N TYR A 30 -2.63 -7.65 -16.89
CA TYR A 30 -2.56 -8.68 -15.85
C TYR A 30 -2.12 -10.01 -16.45
N THR A 31 -0.99 -10.53 -15.98
CA THR A 31 -0.52 -11.87 -16.36
C THR A 31 -1.02 -12.93 -15.38
N ALA A 32 -1.11 -14.19 -15.82
CA ALA A 32 -1.51 -15.33 -14.97
C ALA A 32 -0.63 -15.51 -13.72
N ASN A 33 0.57 -14.91 -13.71
CA ASN A 33 1.51 -14.94 -12.60
C ASN A 33 1.38 -13.74 -11.64
N GLY A 34 0.34 -12.91 -11.80
CA GLY A 34 0.11 -11.73 -10.96
C GLY A 34 1.10 -10.58 -11.20
N ILE A 35 1.76 -10.54 -12.36
CA ILE A 35 2.66 -9.45 -12.76
C ILE A 35 1.83 -8.41 -13.51
N PHE A 36 1.97 -7.14 -13.12
CA PHE A 36 1.37 -5.98 -13.75
C PHE A 36 2.36 -5.38 -14.74
N TRP A 37 2.01 -5.36 -16.02
CA TRP A 37 2.83 -4.80 -17.10
C TRP A 37 2.24 -3.53 -17.62
N ARG A 38 3.00 -2.43 -17.74
CA ARG A 38 2.41 -1.25 -18.36
C ARG A 38 2.18 -1.46 -19.86
N ILE A 39 0.93 -1.35 -20.31
CA ILE A 39 0.49 -1.49 -21.71
C ILE A 39 1.18 -0.44 -22.60
N VAL A 40 1.36 0.77 -22.07
CA VAL A 40 1.99 1.88 -22.79
C VAL A 40 3.30 2.27 -22.12
N LEU A 41 4.41 1.96 -22.81
CA LEU A 41 5.75 2.30 -22.37
C LEU A 41 5.93 3.81 -22.17
N PRO A 42 6.64 4.25 -21.12
CA PRO A 42 6.87 5.66 -20.86
C PRO A 42 7.78 6.30 -21.91
N TYR A 43 7.68 7.61 -22.01
CA TYR A 43 8.62 8.44 -22.76
C TYR A 43 9.83 8.80 -21.90
N CYS A 44 11.00 8.79 -22.51
CA CYS A 44 12.24 9.20 -21.87
C CYS A 44 12.15 10.67 -21.45
N PRO A 45 12.38 11.01 -20.16
CA PRO A 45 12.26 12.38 -19.67
C PRO A 45 13.31 13.32 -20.30
N LYS A 46 14.41 12.78 -20.81
CA LYS A 46 15.52 13.55 -21.39
C LYS A 46 15.35 13.86 -22.88
N CYS A 47 14.85 12.89 -23.66
CA CYS A 47 14.84 12.98 -25.12
C CYS A 47 13.52 12.58 -25.79
N GLY A 48 12.45 12.39 -25.00
CA GLY A 48 11.08 12.22 -25.49
C GLY A 48 10.81 10.94 -26.29
N ASN A 49 11.79 10.05 -26.42
CA ASN A 49 11.63 8.78 -27.14
C ASN A 49 11.01 7.70 -26.26
N ARG A 50 10.23 6.79 -26.84
CA ARG A 50 9.69 5.63 -26.10
C ARG A 50 10.83 4.78 -25.53
N MET A 51 10.68 4.39 -24.28
CA MET A 51 11.65 3.55 -23.58
C MET A 51 11.32 2.08 -23.75
N ASN A 52 12.31 1.21 -23.59
CA ASN A 52 12.12 -0.25 -23.60
C ASN A 52 12.09 -0.79 -22.17
N HIS A 53 11.37 -1.89 -21.93
CA HIS A 53 11.48 -2.62 -20.67
C HIS A 53 12.93 -3.05 -20.41
N ASN A 54 13.35 -2.93 -19.16
CA ASN A 54 14.70 -3.24 -18.69
C ASN A 54 14.64 -3.96 -17.32
N GLY A 55 13.72 -4.92 -17.22
CA GLY A 55 13.49 -5.70 -16.01
C GLY A 55 12.66 -4.96 -14.96
N TYR A 56 12.87 -5.33 -13.69
CA TYR A 56 12.16 -4.77 -12.54
C TYR A 56 13.09 -4.72 -11.32
N ASN A 57 12.76 -3.88 -10.34
CA ASN A 57 13.28 -3.99 -8.99
C ASN A 57 12.23 -4.60 -8.07
N GLU A 58 12.64 -5.47 -7.15
CA GLU A 58 11.74 -6.03 -6.15
C GLU A 58 11.82 -5.21 -4.86
N HIS A 59 10.67 -4.75 -4.38
CA HIS A 59 10.51 -4.10 -3.10
C HIS A 59 9.73 -5.01 -2.17
N CYS A 60 10.40 -5.44 -1.10
CA CYS A 60 9.82 -6.34 -0.13
C CYS A 60 9.52 -5.61 1.19
N LYS A 61 8.31 -5.81 1.74
CA LYS A 61 8.08 -5.65 3.17
C LYS A 61 7.99 -7.04 3.79
N LYS A 62 9.01 -7.39 4.60
CA LYS A 62 9.13 -8.70 5.23
C LYS A 62 7.82 -9.13 5.90
N ARG A 63 7.37 -10.36 5.60
CA ARG A 63 6.13 -10.99 6.11
C ARG A 63 4.83 -10.26 5.73
N LEU A 64 4.85 -9.39 4.73
CA LEU A 64 3.65 -8.72 4.23
C LEU A 64 3.45 -9.02 2.75
N VAL A 65 4.28 -8.44 1.89
CA VAL A 65 4.21 -8.61 0.44
C VAL A 65 5.51 -8.15 -0.22
N SER A 66 5.80 -8.72 -1.38
CA SER A 66 6.80 -8.23 -2.33
C SER A 66 6.09 -7.66 -3.55
N VAL A 67 6.51 -6.49 -4.00
CA VAL A 67 6.05 -5.88 -5.25
C VAL A 67 7.22 -5.72 -6.20
N LYS A 68 6.99 -5.98 -7.49
CA LYS A 68 7.98 -5.75 -8.55
C LYS A 68 7.62 -4.45 -9.25
N ILE A 69 8.56 -3.52 -9.30
CA ILE A 69 8.40 -2.22 -9.94
C ILE A 69 9.18 -2.23 -11.25
N GLU A 70 8.50 -1.92 -12.35
CA GLU A 70 9.08 -2.01 -13.69
C GLU A 70 10.17 -0.98 -13.90
N ARG A 71 11.18 -1.38 -14.69
CA ARG A 71 12.27 -0.53 -15.12
C ARG A 71 12.27 -0.42 -16.62
N TYR A 72 12.73 0.73 -17.07
CA TYR A 72 12.82 1.09 -18.45
C TYR A 72 14.19 1.69 -18.76
N LEU A 73 14.63 1.53 -20.00
CA LEU A 73 15.86 2.11 -20.50
C LEU A 73 15.60 2.80 -21.82
N CYS A 74 16.05 4.05 -21.95
CA CYS A 74 15.96 4.75 -23.22
C CYS A 74 16.92 4.12 -24.23
N PRO A 75 16.45 3.70 -25.43
CA PRO A 75 17.34 3.08 -26.42
C PRO A 75 18.40 4.06 -26.96
N ILE A 76 18.07 5.36 -27.01
CA ILE A 76 18.94 6.42 -27.55
C ILE A 76 19.86 6.95 -26.46
N CYS A 77 19.27 7.49 -25.40
CA CYS A 77 19.97 8.29 -24.40
C CYS A 77 20.55 7.43 -23.26
N LYS A 78 20.21 6.13 -23.22
CA LYS A 78 20.55 5.17 -22.16
C LYS A 78 20.13 5.58 -20.75
N GLU A 79 19.23 6.55 -20.65
CA GLU A 79 18.67 7.01 -19.38
C GLU A 79 17.79 5.90 -18.78
N PRO A 80 18.02 5.48 -17.53
CA PRO A 80 17.13 4.58 -16.83
C PRO A 80 15.91 5.33 -16.28
N LEU A 81 14.76 4.65 -16.27
CA LEU A 81 13.57 5.11 -15.56
C LEU A 81 13.01 3.94 -14.77
N GLU A 82 12.71 4.16 -13.50
CA GLU A 82 11.93 3.22 -12.70
C GLU A 82 10.54 3.79 -12.52
N GLU A 83 9.53 2.92 -12.55
CA GLU A 83 8.17 3.35 -12.32
C GLU A 83 7.94 3.86 -10.89
N SER A 84 6.93 4.72 -10.75
CA SER A 84 6.63 5.31 -9.45
C SER A 84 6.26 4.23 -8.44
N ARG A 85 6.98 4.21 -7.31
CA ARG A 85 6.61 3.41 -6.14
C ARG A 85 5.55 4.06 -5.26
N SER A 86 4.94 5.17 -5.69
CA SER A 86 3.95 5.91 -4.90
C SER A 86 2.79 5.02 -4.44
N PHE A 87 2.31 4.14 -5.31
CA PHE A 87 1.30 3.15 -4.95
C PHE A 87 1.74 2.25 -3.79
N TRP A 88 2.97 1.73 -3.84
CA TRP A 88 3.52 0.89 -2.78
C TRP A 88 3.70 1.65 -1.46
N GLU A 89 4.14 2.90 -1.52
CA GLU A 89 4.23 3.78 -0.35
C GLU A 89 2.84 4.07 0.25
N GLN A 90 1.84 4.29 -0.60
CA GLN A 90 0.45 4.51 -0.16
C GLN A 90 -0.13 3.26 0.49
N LEU A 91 0.03 2.08 -0.12
CA LEU A 91 -0.45 0.82 0.43
C LEU A 91 0.14 0.53 1.83
N LYS A 92 1.44 0.79 2.02
CA LYS A 92 2.07 0.67 3.35
C LYS A 92 1.47 1.65 4.36
N THR A 93 1.17 2.86 3.93
CA THR A 93 0.55 3.90 4.76
C THR A 93 -0.84 3.49 5.18
N ASP A 94 -1.67 3.05 4.24
CA ASP A 94 -3.05 2.62 4.49
C ASP A 94 -3.11 1.41 5.41
N PHE A 95 -2.27 0.40 5.15
CA PHE A 95 -2.14 -0.76 6.03
C PHE A 95 -1.74 -0.37 7.46
N SER A 96 -0.76 0.52 7.60
CA SER A 96 -0.32 1.00 8.92
C SER A 96 -1.42 1.80 9.63
N SER A 97 -2.24 2.55 8.88
CA SER A 97 -3.39 3.29 9.41
C SER A 97 -4.43 2.34 10.01
N VAL A 98 -4.79 1.27 9.29
CA VAL A 98 -5.72 0.24 9.78
C VAL A 98 -5.19 -0.41 11.07
N LEU A 99 -3.90 -0.74 11.13
CA LEU A 99 -3.29 -1.28 12.34
C LEU A 99 -3.42 -0.33 13.54
N LYS A 100 -3.19 0.97 13.33
CA LYS A 100 -3.38 1.98 14.39
C LYS A 100 -4.82 2.01 14.89
N CYS A 101 -5.81 1.94 14.00
CA CYS A 101 -7.22 1.85 14.40
C CYS A 101 -7.51 0.61 15.26
N ILE A 102 -6.94 -0.55 14.91
CA ILE A 102 -7.05 -1.77 15.71
C ILE A 102 -6.45 -1.55 17.11
N TYR A 103 -5.25 -0.96 17.19
CA TYR A 103 -4.59 -0.67 18.47
C TYR A 103 -5.44 0.25 19.33
N GLN A 104 -5.96 1.33 18.76
CA GLN A 104 -6.84 2.27 19.46
C GLN A 104 -8.08 1.56 20.03
N ARG A 105 -8.79 0.77 19.21
CA ARG A 105 -10.00 0.04 19.65
C ARG A 105 -9.71 -0.94 20.78
N LEU A 106 -8.61 -1.68 20.70
CA LEU A 106 -8.21 -2.61 21.76
C LEU A 106 -7.78 -1.88 23.04
N ARG A 107 -7.10 -0.73 22.90
CA ARG A 107 -6.72 0.12 24.05
C ARG A 107 -7.94 0.75 24.74
N THR A 108 -8.98 1.15 24.00
CA THR A 108 -10.26 1.59 24.59
C THR A 108 -10.91 0.51 25.45
N GLN A 109 -10.70 -0.77 25.13
CA GLN A 109 -11.17 -1.92 25.91
C GLN A 109 -10.17 -2.36 27.00
N ASN A 110 -9.19 -1.51 27.34
CA ASN A 110 -8.15 -1.76 28.34
C ASN A 110 -7.26 -3.00 28.06
N VAL A 111 -7.20 -3.49 26.83
CA VAL A 111 -6.33 -4.62 26.47
C VAL A 111 -4.86 -4.19 26.55
N SER A 112 -4.03 -4.93 27.27
CA SER A 112 -2.60 -4.60 27.41
C SER A 112 -1.83 -4.73 26.09
N TYR A 113 -0.77 -3.95 25.89
CA TYR A 113 0.06 -4.04 24.68
C TYR A 113 0.65 -5.43 24.46
N GLN A 114 0.92 -6.18 25.54
CA GLN A 114 1.34 -7.58 25.45
C GLN A 114 0.25 -8.46 24.81
N ARG A 115 -1.01 -8.31 25.24
CA ARG A 115 -2.14 -9.05 24.68
C ARG A 115 -2.44 -8.62 23.24
N ILE A 116 -2.31 -7.32 22.93
CA ILE A 116 -2.43 -6.83 21.55
C ILE A 116 -1.34 -7.45 20.66
N SER A 117 -0.10 -7.54 21.16
CA SER A 117 1.00 -8.20 20.43
C SER A 117 0.66 -9.65 20.08
N LEU A 118 0.07 -10.41 21.01
CA LEU A 118 -0.41 -11.78 20.76
C LEU A 118 -1.51 -11.83 19.70
N VAL A 119 -2.50 -10.93 19.75
CA VAL A 119 -3.53 -10.83 18.70
C VAL A 119 -2.89 -10.52 17.34
N MET A 120 -1.88 -9.64 17.32
CA MET A 120 -1.17 -9.27 16.11
C MET A 120 -0.33 -10.39 15.51
N GLU A 121 0.03 -11.44 16.26
CA GLU A 121 0.67 -12.62 15.68
C GLU A 121 -0.20 -13.31 14.63
N LEU A 122 -1.53 -13.18 14.72
CA LEU A 122 -2.49 -13.75 13.77
C LEU A 122 -2.65 -12.89 12.50
N ILE A 123 -2.26 -11.62 12.53
CA ILE A 123 -2.49 -10.65 11.45
C ILE A 123 -1.16 -10.26 10.80
N TYR A 124 -0.28 -9.67 11.61
CA TYR A 124 1.03 -9.18 11.19
C TYR A 124 1.91 -8.99 12.43
N HIS A 125 2.95 -9.81 12.54
CA HIS A 125 3.81 -9.84 13.72
C HIS A 125 4.35 -8.45 14.09
N ARG A 126 3.99 -7.99 15.29
CA ARG A 126 4.38 -6.71 15.87
C ARG A 126 4.65 -6.87 17.36
N GLY A 127 5.80 -6.37 17.82
CA GLY A 127 6.15 -6.38 19.23
C GLY A 127 5.38 -5.33 20.02
N LYS A 128 5.17 -5.58 21.31
CA LYS A 128 4.45 -4.68 22.23
C LYS A 128 4.96 -3.23 22.18
N ASP A 129 6.27 -3.03 22.06
CA ASP A 129 6.89 -1.70 22.10
C ASP A 129 6.62 -0.93 20.80
N THR A 130 6.60 -1.62 19.65
CA THR A 130 6.18 -1.02 18.37
C THR A 130 4.71 -0.61 18.42
N ILE A 131 3.85 -1.45 18.98
CA ILE A 131 2.42 -1.18 19.13
C ILE A 131 2.20 0.02 20.06
N HIS A 132 2.94 0.07 21.18
CA HIS A 132 2.91 1.21 22.10
C HIS A 132 3.26 2.52 21.38
N ASN A 133 4.40 2.55 20.68
CA ASN A 133 4.86 3.76 19.99
C ASN A 133 3.88 4.19 18.89
N ASP A 134 3.36 3.24 18.09
CA ASP A 134 2.36 3.53 17.07
C ASP A 134 1.05 4.07 17.66
N PHE A 135 0.61 3.51 18.79
CA PHE A 135 -0.56 3.98 19.51
C PHE A 135 -0.35 5.40 20.04
N THR A 136 0.75 5.66 20.77
CA THR A 136 1.06 6.97 21.33
C THR A 136 1.11 8.04 20.23
N ASN A 137 1.84 7.78 19.15
CA ASN A 137 1.90 8.67 17.99
C ASN A 137 0.51 8.91 17.36
N SER A 138 -0.37 7.90 17.36
CA SER A 138 -1.73 8.03 16.83
C SER A 138 -2.64 8.89 17.71
N VAL A 139 -2.45 8.87 19.03
CA VAL A 139 -3.23 9.64 19.99
C VAL A 139 -2.74 11.09 20.05
N GLU A 140 -1.42 11.32 19.98
CA GLU A 140 -0.83 12.66 19.91
C GLU A 140 -1.23 13.40 18.62
N SER A 141 -1.52 12.68 17.53
CA SER A 141 -2.00 13.26 16.28
C SER A 141 -3.48 13.66 16.28
N ILE A 142 -4.24 13.33 17.33
CA ILE A 142 -5.63 13.81 17.48
C ILE A 142 -5.55 15.23 18.02
N ALA A 143 -5.70 16.22 17.14
CA ALA A 143 -5.90 17.61 17.55
C ALA A 143 -7.10 17.65 18.51
N ILE A 144 -6.85 17.90 19.78
CA ILE A 144 -7.89 18.22 20.77
C ILE A 144 -8.58 19.48 20.23
N PRO A 145 -9.88 19.47 19.89
CA PRO A 145 -10.59 20.70 19.62
C PRO A 145 -10.50 21.52 20.90
N LEU A 146 -9.79 22.65 20.84
CA LEU A 146 -9.89 23.67 21.88
C LEU A 146 -11.35 24.11 21.88
N PHE A 147 -12.16 23.51 22.75
CA PHE A 147 -13.48 24.04 23.05
C PHE A 147 -13.28 25.47 23.56
N CYS A 148 -13.95 26.41 22.88
CA CYS A 148 -13.90 27.84 23.16
C CYS A 148 -14.14 28.13 24.65
N ALA A 149 -13.31 29.02 25.20
CA ALA A 149 -13.58 29.73 26.45
C ALA A 149 -14.68 30.78 26.26
#